data_AF-A0A8E4F736-F1
#
_entry.id   AF-A0A8E4F736-F1
#
_cell.length_a   1.000
_cell.length_b   1.000
_cell.length_c   1.000
_cell.angle_alpha   90.00
_cell.angle_beta   90.00
_cell.angle_gamma   90.00
#
_symmetry.space_group_name_H-M   'P 1'
#
loop_
_entity.id
_entity.type
_entity.pdbx_description
1 polymer ?
#
loop_
_entity_poly.entity_id
_entity_poly.type
_entity_poly.pdbx_seq_one_letter_code
_entity_poly.pdbx_strand_id
1 'polypeptide(L)'
;MSLQKSFQLTALAVAMGMSMATQATTITESSVDAGVDPWNVNISAYEDVNVGAVSNVNIYADNNNGSYGSFNVFKGAAGVPGTVALITADDNFNGGTVINTDTTINGNLSVSSLNGVNLSAQALQQIGFAEVVNAEAATRAAADTAESNARAAADVVLQNNINAEAATRLAADTQLQANIGTEAATRAAADTAITDGIAAGVTTASLTVNGPSQLNGEVTVNNVKSTTITDQAGTPATTPEFGADVNGDGRPDTLLQTKEQTDAVTVNTQSQVYNENNLTFSSKVEKGTTTTTDQYTADISYDANGVATYGPNSPLGQTTTLDLEKVAEDTIIVGKETAGSETALTVRSKDVTGEFETVVTSKDVTTGNVSASSITLDGQDLATTIANGDAATLASANATTASTAATLRDEAAAESARVNTAIVDGDAATLASANATTATTAATLRSEATAESARVNTAIVDGDTATLASANATTATTAATLRSEATAEFARVNQAMVSGDAATLSSAKTYADAGDTATLVSANAYTNTQVANVNSRVNQLNSRVDDVEKTSYRGIAIALAAQQQIPNIGAGQFAVFGGVGHYEGESAGALGVASVFADGRTSVSAALGFAGGSEVGGRVGVSYVFGGK
;
A
#
# COMPACT_ATOMS: atom_id res chain seq x y z
N MET A 1 73.59 28.21 -10.70
CA MET A 1 74.30 29.38 -11.26
C MET A 1 73.60 29.74 -12.57
N SER A 2 73.11 30.97 -12.78
CA SER A 2 73.89 32.20 -13.07
C SER A 2 74.62 32.07 -14.43
N LEU A 3 74.47 32.96 -15.42
CA LEU A 3 73.95 34.35 -15.40
C LEU A 3 73.34 34.78 -16.76
N GLN A 4 72.69 35.96 -16.76
CA GLN A 4 72.21 36.73 -17.93
C GLN A 4 73.32 37.08 -18.95
N LYS A 5 72.96 37.38 -20.21
CA LYS A 5 72.88 38.78 -20.72
C LYS A 5 72.46 38.89 -22.19
N SER A 6 71.60 39.86 -22.46
CA SER A 6 71.19 40.34 -23.79
C SER A 6 72.28 41.19 -24.45
N PHE A 7 72.27 41.25 -25.79
CA PHE A 7 72.86 42.36 -26.55
C PHE A 7 71.89 42.78 -27.66
N GLN A 8 71.66 44.10 -27.80
CA GLN A 8 71.13 44.69 -29.03
C GLN A 8 72.32 45.13 -29.91
N LEU A 9 72.13 45.23 -31.23
CA LEU A 9 72.02 46.53 -31.93
C LEU A 9 72.19 46.34 -33.46
N THR A 10 71.13 46.68 -34.19
CA THR A 10 71.05 47.39 -35.48
C THR A 10 72.25 47.36 -36.46
N ALA A 11 72.03 46.91 -37.70
CA ALA A 11 72.32 47.69 -38.92
C ALA A 11 71.89 47.01 -40.24
N LEU A 12 71.70 47.87 -41.25
CA LEU A 12 72.05 47.69 -42.67
C LEU A 12 70.94 47.35 -43.69
N ALA A 13 70.28 48.40 -44.20
CA ALA A 13 69.54 48.37 -45.47
C ALA A 13 69.55 49.74 -46.18
N VAL A 14 70.72 50.18 -46.66
CA VAL A 14 70.83 51.28 -47.65
C VAL A 14 71.88 50.91 -48.69
N ALA A 15 71.45 50.40 -49.85
CA ALA A 15 72.17 50.48 -51.12
C ALA A 15 71.25 50.13 -52.29
N MET A 16 71.27 50.97 -53.34
CA MET A 16 70.78 50.69 -54.70
C MET A 16 69.26 50.48 -54.85
N GLY A 17 68.57 51.57 -55.22
CA GLY A 17 67.13 51.54 -55.51
C GLY A 17 66.80 51.25 -56.97
N MET A 18 65.57 50.79 -57.19
CA MET A 18 64.81 51.05 -58.42
C MET A 18 63.41 51.52 -58.04
N SER A 19 62.84 52.37 -58.90
CA SER A 19 61.51 52.97 -58.72
C SER A 19 60.41 51.90 -58.62
N MET A 20 59.52 52.03 -57.64
CA MET A 20 58.17 51.50 -57.74
C MET A 20 57.20 52.67 -57.86
N ALA A 21 56.51 52.74 -59.00
CA ALA A 21 55.43 53.67 -59.24
C ALA A 21 54.21 53.28 -58.38
N THR A 22 53.56 54.30 -57.82
CA THR A 22 52.36 54.16 -57.01
C THR A 22 51.20 53.58 -57.83
N GLN A 23 50.72 52.39 -57.48
CA GLN A 23 49.35 51.97 -57.76
C GLN A 23 48.81 51.26 -56.51
N ALA A 24 48.27 52.06 -55.61
CA ALA A 24 47.44 51.56 -54.53
C ALA A 24 46.07 51.24 -55.11
N THR A 25 45.67 49.97 -55.10
CA THR A 25 44.25 49.62 -55.23
C THR A 25 43.58 50.02 -53.93
N THR A 26 42.76 51.08 -53.98
CA THR A 26 42.05 51.62 -52.83
C THR A 26 41.13 50.56 -52.21
N ILE A 27 41.42 50.16 -50.97
CA ILE A 27 40.41 49.59 -50.07
C ILE A 27 39.73 50.78 -49.40
N THR A 28 38.43 50.94 -49.63
CA THR A 28 37.66 52.09 -49.14
C THR A 28 37.12 51.80 -47.74
N GLU A 29 37.51 52.66 -46.79
CA GLU A 29 36.84 52.94 -45.51
C GLU A 29 36.62 51.77 -44.51
N SER A 30 37.62 51.60 -43.62
CA SER A 30 37.37 51.23 -42.23
C SER A 30 37.75 52.42 -41.33
N SER A 31 36.78 53.19 -40.86
CA SER A 31 37.04 54.34 -39.97
C SER A 31 37.07 53.92 -38.50
N VAL A 32 38.25 53.99 -37.89
CA VAL A 32 38.36 53.95 -36.42
C VAL A 32 38.26 55.39 -35.91
N ASP A 33 37.10 55.77 -35.37
CA ASP A 33 36.94 57.07 -34.73
C ASP A 33 37.30 57.00 -33.24
N ALA A 34 38.22 57.88 -32.82
CA ALA A 34 38.71 57.97 -31.45
C ALA A 34 37.89 58.99 -30.66
N GLY A 35 36.62 58.68 -30.44
CA GLY A 35 35.66 59.53 -29.74
C GLY A 35 35.95 59.69 -28.24
N VAL A 36 36.74 60.71 -27.89
CA VAL A 36 36.88 61.40 -26.58
C VAL A 36 37.15 60.62 -25.28
N ASP A 37 37.03 59.29 -25.22
CA ASP A 37 37.28 58.47 -24.02
C ASP A 37 38.28 57.33 -24.31
N PRO A 38 39.45 57.26 -23.63
CA PRO A 38 40.53 56.32 -23.96
C PRO A 38 40.23 54.81 -23.72
N TRP A 39 38.99 54.44 -23.36
CA TRP A 39 38.59 53.06 -23.05
C TRP A 39 37.78 52.38 -24.16
N ASN A 40 37.28 53.12 -25.16
CA ASN A 40 36.42 52.59 -26.21
C ASN A 40 37.06 52.74 -27.60
N VAL A 41 36.94 51.69 -28.44
CA VAL A 41 37.35 51.70 -29.84
C VAL A 41 36.21 51.15 -30.68
N ASN A 42 35.65 51.96 -31.58
CA ASN A 42 34.64 51.50 -32.55
C ASN A 42 35.35 50.82 -33.72
N ILE A 43 34.91 49.60 -34.06
CA ILE A 43 35.41 48.82 -35.19
C ILE A 43 34.22 48.32 -36.01
N SER A 44 34.20 48.67 -37.29
CA SER A 44 33.30 48.13 -38.30
C SER A 44 34.12 47.31 -39.30
N ALA A 45 33.92 46.00 -39.33
CA ALA A 45 34.68 45.07 -40.17
C ALA A 45 33.78 43.94 -40.69
N TYR A 46 34.06 43.46 -41.90
CA TYR A 46 33.28 42.43 -42.61
C TYR A 46 33.97 41.04 -42.66
N GLU A 47 35.07 40.86 -41.95
CA GLU A 47 35.79 39.58 -41.77
C GLU A 47 36.29 39.41 -40.32
N ASP A 48 36.77 38.20 -39.97
CA ASP A 48 37.12 37.78 -38.61
C ASP A 48 38.05 38.77 -37.85
N VAL A 49 37.51 39.37 -36.77
CA VAL A 49 38.23 40.34 -35.94
C VAL A 49 39.03 39.65 -34.84
N ASN A 50 40.36 39.61 -34.98
CA ASN A 50 41.26 39.07 -33.97
C ASN A 50 41.73 40.16 -32.98
N VAL A 51 41.16 40.17 -31.77
CA VAL A 51 41.36 41.25 -30.77
C VAL A 51 42.62 41.01 -29.92
N GLY A 52 43.50 42.01 -29.89
CA GLY A 52 44.74 42.01 -29.10
C GLY A 52 44.54 42.18 -27.58
N ALA A 53 45.63 42.01 -26.82
CA ALA A 53 45.61 41.69 -25.39
C ALA A 53 45.02 42.74 -24.40
N VAL A 54 44.56 43.91 -24.85
CA VAL A 54 43.97 44.96 -24.01
C VAL A 54 42.89 45.76 -24.76
N SER A 55 41.61 45.42 -24.49
CA SER A 55 40.50 46.34 -24.17
C SER A 55 39.16 45.61 -24.26
N ASN A 56 38.11 46.19 -23.67
CA ASN A 56 36.72 45.79 -23.97
C ASN A 56 36.39 46.30 -25.38
N VAL A 57 35.71 45.50 -26.20
CA VAL A 57 35.41 45.88 -27.59
C VAL A 57 33.90 46.06 -27.74
N ASN A 58 33.50 47.25 -28.19
CA ASN A 58 32.12 47.57 -28.53
C ASN A 58 31.97 47.44 -30.05
N ILE A 59 31.30 46.38 -30.50
CA ILE A 59 31.12 46.06 -31.92
C ILE A 59 29.76 46.57 -32.35
N TYR A 60 29.73 47.52 -33.28
CA TYR A 60 28.51 48.01 -33.92
C TYR A 60 28.27 47.27 -35.23
N ALA A 61 27.20 46.49 -35.28
CA ALA A 61 26.72 45.84 -36.50
C ALA A 61 25.64 46.72 -37.13
N ASP A 62 25.98 47.37 -38.25
CA ASP A 62 25.00 47.99 -39.15
C ASP A 62 24.50 46.94 -40.14
N ASN A 63 23.17 46.82 -40.25
CA ASN A 63 22.47 45.91 -41.15
C ASN A 63 22.08 46.58 -42.49
N ASN A 64 22.65 47.75 -42.80
CA ASN A 64 22.39 48.58 -43.98
C ASN A 64 20.93 49.07 -44.11
N ASN A 65 20.12 49.03 -43.03
CA ASN A 65 18.77 49.62 -43.01
C ASN A 65 18.65 50.90 -42.16
N GLY A 66 19.74 51.36 -41.56
CA GLY A 66 19.77 52.55 -40.69
C GLY A 66 19.48 52.27 -39.22
N SER A 67 19.52 51.00 -38.80
CA SER A 67 19.38 50.59 -37.40
C SER A 67 20.65 49.90 -36.92
N TYR A 68 21.32 50.53 -35.96
CA TYR A 68 22.54 50.01 -35.32
C TYR A 68 22.17 49.06 -34.17
N GLY A 69 22.84 47.91 -34.10
CA GLY A 69 22.88 47.09 -32.90
C GLY A 69 24.31 46.98 -32.38
N SER A 70 24.51 47.21 -31.08
CA SER A 70 25.80 47.12 -30.42
C SER A 70 25.94 45.86 -29.56
N PHE A 71 27.14 45.28 -29.53
CA PHE A 71 27.48 44.24 -28.56
C PHE A 71 28.89 44.43 -27.97
N ASN A 72 28.97 44.36 -26.63
CA ASN A 72 30.19 44.52 -25.85
C ASN A 72 30.83 43.18 -25.46
N VAL A 73 32.03 42.91 -25.98
CA VAL A 73 32.87 41.78 -25.52
C VAL A 73 33.76 42.25 -24.36
N PHE A 74 33.41 41.84 -23.15
CA PHE A 74 34.21 42.11 -21.94
C PHE A 74 35.22 41.00 -21.70
N LYS A 75 36.51 41.37 -21.66
CA LYS A 75 37.55 40.48 -21.14
C LYS A 75 37.42 40.41 -19.62
N GLY A 76 37.18 39.21 -19.09
CA GLY A 76 37.21 38.93 -17.66
C GLY A 76 38.51 39.43 -17.00
N ALA A 77 38.37 39.93 -15.76
CA ALA A 77 39.47 40.48 -14.97
C ALA A 77 40.68 39.52 -14.93
N ALA A 78 41.88 40.07 -15.05
CA ALA A 78 43.09 39.27 -15.24
C ALA A 78 43.35 38.35 -14.03
N GLY A 79 43.24 37.03 -14.24
CA GLY A 79 43.58 36.03 -13.22
C GLY A 79 42.86 34.68 -13.33
N VAL A 80 41.73 34.59 -14.04
CA VAL A 80 40.92 33.35 -14.12
C VAL A 80 40.90 32.80 -15.55
N PRO A 81 41.50 31.62 -15.82
CA PRO A 81 41.36 30.95 -17.11
C PRO A 81 39.95 30.34 -17.26
N GLY A 82 39.29 30.60 -18.39
CA GLY A 82 38.07 29.88 -18.80
C GLY A 82 36.76 30.68 -18.79
N THR A 83 36.69 31.84 -18.13
CA THR A 83 35.49 32.69 -18.11
C THR A 83 35.46 33.71 -19.23
N VAL A 84 35.03 33.28 -20.42
CA VAL A 84 34.49 34.17 -21.45
C VAL A 84 33.06 34.55 -21.05
N ALA A 85 32.84 35.80 -20.65
CA ALA A 85 31.53 36.31 -20.28
C ALA A 85 30.88 37.03 -21.47
N LEU A 86 29.81 36.43 -21.98
CA LEU A 86 28.92 36.84 -23.07
C LEU A 86 27.48 36.61 -22.55
N ILE A 87 26.45 37.42 -22.80
CA ILE A 87 26.26 38.60 -23.67
C ILE A 87 25.52 39.69 -22.85
N THR A 88 25.84 40.99 -23.01
CA THR A 88 24.88 42.10 -22.82
C THR A 88 24.79 42.92 -24.11
N ALA A 89 23.74 42.68 -24.88
CA ALA A 89 23.25 43.63 -25.86
C ALA A 89 22.36 44.63 -25.12
N ASP A 90 22.61 45.92 -25.28
CA ASP A 90 21.74 47.00 -24.82
C ASP A 90 21.31 47.82 -26.04
N ASP A 91 20.29 47.31 -26.73
CA ASP A 91 19.60 48.00 -27.82
C ASP A 91 18.18 47.43 -27.95
N ASN A 92 17.33 47.67 -26.94
CA ASN A 92 15.98 48.23 -27.15
C ASN A 92 15.16 48.39 -25.85
N PHE A 93 14.30 49.41 -25.87
CA PHE A 93 13.35 49.75 -24.81
C PHE A 93 12.44 48.55 -24.47
N ASN A 94 12.50 48.06 -23.22
CA ASN A 94 11.78 46.91 -22.67
C ASN A 94 12.14 45.50 -23.19
N GLY A 95 13.17 44.90 -22.59
CA GLY A 95 13.03 43.51 -22.10
C GLY A 95 14.08 42.48 -22.52
N GLY A 96 14.99 42.17 -21.59
CA GLY A 96 15.65 40.87 -21.49
C GLY A 96 16.90 40.64 -22.34
N THR A 97 17.96 40.14 -21.70
CA THR A 97 19.16 39.65 -22.39
C THR A 97 18.83 38.40 -23.20
N VAL A 98 18.85 38.50 -24.53
CA VAL A 98 18.66 37.34 -25.43
C VAL A 98 19.99 36.63 -25.64
N ILE A 99 20.16 35.46 -25.02
CA ILE A 99 21.27 34.54 -25.32
C ILE A 99 20.82 33.65 -26.49
N ASN A 100 21.56 33.70 -27.61
CA ASN A 100 21.24 32.93 -28.82
C ASN A 100 21.39 31.41 -28.57
N THR A 101 20.53 30.61 -29.20
CA THR A 101 20.19 29.23 -28.81
C THR A 101 21.33 28.20 -28.91
N ASP A 102 22.44 28.52 -29.57
CA ASP A 102 23.61 27.63 -29.72
C ASP A 102 24.74 27.92 -28.71
N THR A 103 24.47 28.74 -27.68
CA THR A 103 25.48 29.11 -26.67
C THR A 103 25.62 28.02 -25.59
N THR A 104 26.73 27.26 -25.62
CA THR A 104 27.04 26.24 -24.59
C THR A 104 27.63 26.89 -23.33
N ILE A 105 26.87 26.89 -22.23
CA ILE A 105 27.33 27.41 -20.93
C ILE A 105 28.09 26.31 -20.16
N ASN A 106 29.42 26.37 -20.16
CA ASN A 106 30.28 25.47 -19.36
C ASN A 106 30.43 25.95 -17.91
N GLY A 107 29.33 25.99 -17.17
CA GLY A 107 29.29 26.41 -15.75
C GLY A 107 27.87 26.39 -15.18
N ASN A 108 27.72 26.74 -13.89
CA ASN A 108 26.41 26.81 -13.24
C ASN A 108 25.61 28.03 -13.74
N LEU A 109 24.50 27.78 -14.42
CA LEU A 109 23.49 28.79 -14.74
C LEU A 109 22.61 29.05 -13.50
N SER A 110 22.68 30.26 -12.95
CA SER A 110 21.83 30.70 -11.83
C SER A 110 20.74 31.64 -12.36
N VAL A 111 19.48 31.23 -12.23
CA VAL A 111 18.31 32.02 -12.65
C VAL A 111 17.46 32.38 -11.44
N SER A 112 17.10 33.67 -11.32
CA SER A 112 16.28 34.19 -10.21
C SER A 112 14.77 33.98 -10.41
N SER A 113 14.36 33.56 -11.61
CA SER A 113 13.00 33.20 -11.99
C SER A 113 13.07 32.19 -13.14
N LEU A 114 12.19 31.19 -13.15
CA LEU A 114 12.06 30.25 -14.27
C LEU A 114 11.16 30.77 -15.40
N ASN A 115 10.55 31.94 -15.23
CA ASN A 115 9.65 32.50 -16.25
C ASN A 115 10.45 32.90 -17.50
N GLY A 116 10.19 32.24 -18.63
CA GLY A 116 10.90 32.42 -19.89
C GLY A 116 12.17 31.57 -20.07
N VAL A 117 12.58 30.77 -19.08
CA VAL A 117 13.76 29.89 -19.21
C VAL A 117 13.37 28.60 -19.91
N ASN A 118 13.69 28.50 -21.19
CA ASN A 118 13.37 27.32 -22.01
C ASN A 118 14.39 26.19 -21.77
N LEU A 119 14.36 25.61 -20.57
CA LEU A 119 15.14 24.41 -20.22
C LEU A 119 14.66 23.23 -21.07
N SER A 120 15.58 22.35 -21.48
CA SER A 120 15.20 21.12 -22.19
C SER A 120 14.27 20.26 -21.31
N ALA A 121 13.31 19.54 -21.91
CA ALA A 121 12.38 18.70 -21.16
C ALA A 121 13.10 17.70 -20.23
N GLN A 122 14.29 17.24 -20.64
CA GLN A 122 15.18 16.38 -19.84
C GLN A 122 15.66 17.08 -18.55
N ALA A 123 15.99 18.38 -18.59
CA ALA A 123 16.45 19.14 -17.44
C ALA A 123 15.32 19.42 -16.42
N LEU A 124 14.11 19.76 -16.87
CA LEU A 124 12.95 19.87 -15.95
C LEU A 124 12.63 18.52 -15.29
N GLN A 125 12.67 17.44 -16.08
CA GLN A 125 12.39 16.08 -15.60
C GLN A 125 13.40 15.61 -14.56
N GLN A 126 14.67 15.98 -14.70
CA GLN A 126 15.74 15.60 -13.76
C GLN A 126 15.67 16.32 -12.41
N ILE A 127 15.24 17.59 -12.38
CA ILE A 127 15.10 18.37 -11.14
C ILE A 127 13.89 17.88 -10.33
N GLY A 128 12.72 17.70 -10.96
CA GLY A 128 11.49 17.32 -10.25
C GLY A 128 11.46 15.85 -9.79
N PHE A 129 12.07 14.93 -10.55
CA PHE A 129 12.02 13.50 -10.24
C PHE A 129 12.87 13.12 -9.03
N ALA A 130 14.05 13.74 -8.86
CA ALA A 130 14.98 13.38 -7.78
C ALA A 130 14.42 13.66 -6.38
N GLU A 131 13.76 14.80 -6.18
CA GLU A 131 13.18 15.18 -4.88
C GLU A 131 11.99 14.30 -4.51
N VAL A 132 11.08 14.03 -5.47
CA VAL A 132 9.92 13.15 -5.26
C VAL A 132 10.35 11.71 -4.96
N VAL A 133 11.34 11.17 -5.68
CA VAL A 133 11.86 9.82 -5.44
C VAL A 133 12.53 9.71 -4.07
N ASN A 134 13.28 10.73 -3.64
CA ASN A 134 13.91 10.74 -2.31
C ASN A 134 12.87 10.83 -1.18
N ALA A 135 11.81 11.62 -1.35
CA ALA A 135 10.71 11.70 -0.39
C ALA A 135 9.94 10.38 -0.28
N GLU A 136 9.58 9.77 -1.42
CA GLU A 136 8.92 8.45 -1.46
C GLU A 136 9.81 7.34 -0.87
N ALA A 137 11.11 7.34 -1.16
CA ALA A 137 12.06 6.38 -0.58
C ALA A 137 12.17 6.53 0.95
N ALA A 138 12.17 7.76 1.47
CA ALA A 138 12.16 8.01 2.91
C ALA A 138 10.84 7.56 3.56
N THR A 139 9.69 7.81 2.92
CA THR A 139 8.38 7.34 3.39
C THR A 139 8.30 5.82 3.42
N ARG A 140 8.78 5.13 2.39
CA ARG A 140 8.84 3.65 2.36
C ARG A 140 9.76 3.10 3.45
N ALA A 141 10.97 3.62 3.59
CA ALA A 141 11.90 3.18 4.63
C ALA A 141 11.32 3.37 6.06
N ALA A 142 10.57 4.46 6.29
CA ALA A 142 9.86 4.68 7.55
C ALA A 142 8.71 3.68 7.77
N ALA A 143 7.94 3.37 6.73
CA ALA A 143 6.85 2.38 6.77
C ALA A 143 7.39 0.95 7.01
N ASP A 144 8.43 0.54 6.30
CA ASP A 144 9.10 -0.77 6.48
C ASP A 144 9.67 -0.92 7.90
N THR A 145 10.27 0.17 8.43
CA THR A 145 10.76 0.21 9.82
C THR A 145 9.61 0.08 10.83
N ALA A 146 8.48 0.75 10.59
CA ALA A 146 7.30 0.67 11.45
C ALA A 146 6.68 -0.73 11.45
N GLU A 147 6.51 -1.36 10.28
CA GLU A 147 6.04 -2.74 10.12
C GLU A 147 6.99 -3.74 10.79
N SER A 148 8.31 -3.59 10.61
CA SER A 148 9.30 -4.43 11.29
C SER A 148 9.20 -4.36 12.81
N ASN A 149 8.98 -3.16 13.36
CA ASN A 149 8.79 -2.97 14.80
C ASN A 149 7.45 -3.55 15.29
N ALA A 150 6.38 -3.41 14.51
CA ALA A 150 5.07 -3.97 14.82
C ALA A 150 5.11 -5.51 14.86
N ARG A 151 5.79 -6.15 13.90
CA ARG A 151 6.01 -7.62 13.90
C ARG A 151 6.83 -8.07 15.09
N ALA A 152 7.97 -7.43 15.37
CA ALA A 152 8.80 -7.77 16.52
C ALA A 152 8.02 -7.67 17.86
N ALA A 153 7.13 -6.67 18.01
CA ALA A 153 6.26 -6.55 19.17
C ALA A 153 5.21 -7.67 19.24
N ALA A 154 4.60 -8.03 18.10
CA ALA A 154 3.63 -9.13 18.02
C ALA A 154 4.27 -10.50 18.35
N ASP A 155 5.49 -10.76 17.86
CA ASP A 155 6.26 -11.97 18.13
C ASP A 155 6.56 -12.13 19.64
N VAL A 156 6.92 -11.03 20.32
CA VAL A 156 7.11 -11.01 21.78
C VAL A 156 5.82 -11.32 22.53
N VAL A 157 4.67 -10.77 22.11
CA VAL A 157 3.36 -11.07 22.71
C VAL A 157 2.99 -12.55 22.51
N LEU A 158 3.17 -13.07 21.30
CA LEU A 158 2.90 -14.47 20.98
C LEU A 158 3.79 -15.42 21.79
N GLN A 159 5.09 -15.14 21.89
CA GLN A 159 6.02 -15.94 22.68
C GLN A 159 5.66 -15.94 24.17
N ASN A 160 5.23 -14.80 24.73
CA ASN A 160 4.77 -14.72 26.12
C ASN A 160 3.49 -15.54 26.35
N ASN A 161 2.54 -15.51 25.43
CA ASN A 161 1.32 -16.32 25.51
C ASN A 161 1.61 -17.83 25.44
N ILE A 162 2.52 -18.23 24.54
CA ILE A 162 2.99 -19.64 24.44
C ILE A 162 3.67 -20.09 25.72
N ASN A 163 4.55 -19.26 26.29
CA ASN A 163 5.25 -19.55 27.54
C ASN A 163 4.27 -19.70 28.72
N ALA A 164 3.21 -18.89 28.76
CA ALA A 164 2.18 -18.96 29.79
C ALA A 164 1.36 -20.26 29.70
N GLU A 165 0.84 -20.62 28.51
CA GLU A 165 0.12 -21.90 28.32
C GLU A 165 1.00 -23.11 28.64
N ALA A 166 2.28 -23.09 28.24
CA ALA A 166 3.22 -24.16 28.56
C ALA A 166 3.41 -24.34 30.09
N ALA A 167 3.50 -23.24 30.84
CA ALA A 167 3.57 -23.28 32.30
C ALA A 167 2.27 -23.80 32.94
N THR A 168 1.11 -23.36 32.44
CA THR A 168 -0.20 -23.83 32.91
C THR A 168 -0.40 -25.33 32.65
N ARG A 169 0.00 -25.82 31.48
CA ARG A 169 -0.04 -27.25 31.12
C ARG A 169 0.85 -28.10 32.02
N LEU A 170 2.11 -27.69 32.20
CA LEU A 170 3.06 -28.40 33.06
C LEU A 170 2.55 -28.52 34.51
N ALA A 171 1.90 -27.48 35.04
CA ALA A 171 1.30 -27.50 36.37
C ALA A 171 0.10 -28.47 36.45
N ALA A 172 -0.76 -28.51 35.42
CA ALA A 172 -1.90 -29.43 35.36
C ALA A 172 -1.46 -30.90 35.28
N ASP A 173 -0.45 -31.21 34.44
CA ASP A 173 0.10 -32.56 34.30
C ASP A 173 0.75 -33.04 35.62
N THR A 174 1.46 -32.14 36.31
CA THR A 174 2.04 -32.40 37.64
C THR A 174 0.95 -32.75 38.67
N GLN A 175 -0.17 -32.01 38.68
CA GLN A 175 -1.28 -32.28 39.59
C GLN A 175 -1.99 -33.60 39.26
N LEU A 176 -2.18 -33.93 37.98
CA LEU A 176 -2.76 -35.20 37.56
C LEU A 176 -1.89 -36.38 38.01
N GLN A 177 -0.57 -36.26 37.86
CA GLN A 177 0.38 -37.30 38.29
C GLN A 177 0.36 -37.52 39.80
N ALA A 178 0.19 -36.46 40.60
CA ALA A 178 0.02 -36.55 42.06
C ALA A 178 -1.30 -37.23 42.46
N ASN A 179 -2.39 -36.95 41.75
CA ASN A 179 -3.69 -37.58 41.99
C ASN A 179 -3.63 -39.10 41.70
N ILE A 180 -3.02 -39.50 40.58
CA ILE A 180 -2.83 -40.90 40.20
C ILE A 180 -1.96 -41.65 41.23
N GLY A 181 -0.85 -41.04 41.67
CA GLY A 181 0.00 -41.63 42.70
C GLY A 181 -0.71 -41.85 44.03
N THR A 182 -1.66 -40.97 44.37
CA THR A 182 -2.47 -41.09 45.59
C THR A 182 -3.44 -42.27 45.52
N GLU A 183 -4.25 -42.39 44.45
CA GLU A 183 -5.18 -43.52 44.28
C GLU A 183 -4.46 -44.88 44.24
N ALA A 184 -3.29 -44.95 43.58
CA ALA A 184 -2.49 -46.17 43.54
C ALA A 184 -2.06 -46.64 44.95
N ALA A 185 -1.65 -45.70 45.81
CA ALA A 185 -1.30 -46.01 47.20
C ALA A 185 -2.53 -46.44 48.02
N THR A 186 -3.68 -45.78 47.85
CA THR A 186 -4.94 -46.15 48.52
C THR A 186 -5.41 -47.55 48.13
N ARG A 187 -5.31 -47.92 46.85
CA ARG A 187 -5.66 -49.26 46.36
C ARG A 187 -4.78 -50.36 46.96
N ALA A 188 -3.46 -50.19 46.92
CA ALA A 188 -2.52 -51.17 47.46
C ALA A 188 -2.75 -51.44 48.97
N ALA A 189 -3.12 -50.40 49.74
CA ALA A 189 -3.46 -50.56 51.15
C ALA A 189 -4.77 -51.37 51.36
N ALA A 190 -5.78 -51.16 50.50
CA ALA A 190 -7.05 -51.89 50.60
C ALA A 190 -6.89 -53.39 50.26
N ASP A 191 -6.13 -53.72 49.21
CA ASP A 191 -5.89 -55.11 48.80
C ASP A 191 -5.11 -55.90 49.89
N THR A 192 -4.18 -55.22 50.58
CA THR A 192 -3.46 -55.77 51.73
C THR A 192 -4.43 -56.11 52.87
N ALA A 193 -5.32 -55.16 53.24
CA ALA A 193 -6.28 -55.36 54.33
C ALA A 193 -7.28 -56.51 54.07
N ILE A 194 -7.69 -56.72 52.81
CA ILE A 194 -8.54 -57.86 52.43
C ILE A 194 -7.76 -59.18 52.60
N THR A 195 -6.50 -59.21 52.18
CA THR A 195 -5.62 -60.39 52.28
C THR A 195 -5.44 -60.83 53.73
N ASP A 196 -5.15 -59.87 54.63
CA ASP A 196 -5.00 -60.13 56.07
C ASP A 196 -6.30 -60.63 56.72
N GLY A 197 -7.46 -60.08 56.29
CA GLY A 197 -8.78 -60.52 56.78
C GLY A 197 -9.10 -61.97 56.43
N ILE A 198 -8.73 -62.43 55.24
CA ILE A 198 -8.91 -63.84 54.82
C ILE A 198 -8.01 -64.76 55.63
N ALA A 199 -6.73 -64.39 55.81
CA ALA A 199 -5.77 -65.16 56.60
C ALA A 199 -6.23 -65.37 58.05
N ALA A 200 -6.82 -64.33 58.68
CA ALA A 200 -7.37 -64.45 60.03
C ALA A 200 -8.56 -65.43 60.09
N GLY A 201 -9.49 -65.37 59.13
CA GLY A 201 -10.72 -66.18 59.13
C GLY A 201 -10.46 -67.70 59.11
N VAL A 202 -9.45 -68.16 58.37
CA VAL A 202 -9.12 -69.59 58.22
C VAL A 202 -8.68 -70.25 59.55
N THR A 203 -8.20 -69.48 60.52
CA THR A 203 -7.65 -70.03 61.79
C THR A 203 -8.70 -70.37 62.86
N THR A 204 -9.97 -69.98 62.69
CA THR A 204 -10.97 -70.02 63.78
C THR A 204 -12.10 -71.04 63.61
N ALA A 205 -12.18 -71.77 62.49
CA ALA A 205 -13.26 -72.74 62.24
C ALA A 205 -12.78 -74.05 61.58
N SER A 206 -12.56 -75.08 62.40
CA SER A 206 -12.27 -76.48 62.05
C SER A 206 -10.98 -76.76 61.25
N LEU A 207 -10.23 -77.79 61.67
CA LEU A 207 -9.07 -78.26 60.93
C LEU A 207 -9.51 -79.25 59.85
N THR A 208 -9.71 -78.76 58.63
CA THR A 208 -9.81 -79.63 57.45
C THR A 208 -8.42 -80.06 57.01
N VAL A 209 -7.97 -81.25 57.42
CA VAL A 209 -6.67 -81.81 57.00
C VAL A 209 -6.78 -82.36 55.59
N ASN A 210 -6.52 -81.53 54.58
CA ASN A 210 -6.43 -81.97 53.19
C ASN A 210 -4.99 -82.43 52.84
N GLY A 211 -4.56 -83.50 53.51
CA GLY A 211 -3.23 -84.11 53.38
C GLY A 211 -3.17 -85.47 54.10
N PRO A 212 -2.18 -86.34 53.82
CA PRO A 212 -2.14 -87.70 54.33
C PRO A 212 -2.00 -87.76 55.86
N SER A 213 -2.91 -88.50 56.51
CA SER A 213 -2.91 -88.75 57.95
C SER A 213 -1.82 -89.75 58.34
N GLN A 214 -1.10 -89.49 59.44
CA GLN A 214 -0.04 -90.37 59.98
C GLN A 214 -0.52 -91.21 61.18
N LEU A 215 -1.76 -91.73 61.10
CA LEU A 215 -2.30 -92.65 62.10
C LEU A 215 -1.96 -94.10 61.71
N ASN A 216 -0.84 -94.61 62.24
CA ASN A 216 -0.36 -95.96 61.94
C ASN A 216 -1.04 -97.04 62.82
N GLY A 217 -2.37 -97.14 62.74
CA GLY A 217 -3.17 -98.13 63.46
C GLY A 217 -4.62 -98.15 62.97
N GLU A 218 -5.34 -99.24 63.25
CA GLU A 218 -6.74 -99.39 62.90
C GLU A 218 -7.61 -98.33 63.60
N VAL A 219 -8.37 -97.55 62.82
CA VAL A 219 -9.27 -96.51 63.35
C VAL A 219 -10.72 -96.98 63.22
N THR A 220 -11.33 -97.34 64.34
CA THR A 220 -12.77 -97.65 64.40
C THR A 220 -13.59 -96.38 64.62
N VAL A 221 -14.59 -96.13 63.76
CA VAL A 221 -15.47 -94.95 63.82
C VAL A 221 -16.92 -95.42 63.94
N ASN A 222 -17.73 -94.72 64.76
CA ASN A 222 -19.17 -94.94 64.91
C ASN A 222 -19.59 -96.41 65.21
N ASN A 223 -18.95 -97.04 66.19
CA ASN A 223 -19.27 -98.41 66.60
C ASN A 223 -20.56 -98.45 67.45
N VAL A 224 -21.71 -98.78 66.84
CA VAL A 224 -23.03 -98.79 67.48
C VAL A 224 -23.45 -100.24 67.76
N LYS A 225 -23.71 -100.57 69.03
CA LYS A 225 -24.27 -101.86 69.44
C LYS A 225 -25.62 -101.67 70.13
N SER A 226 -26.64 -102.37 69.65
CA SER A 226 -28.00 -102.36 70.19
C SER A 226 -28.42 -103.80 70.53
N THR A 227 -28.87 -104.03 71.75
CA THR A 227 -29.40 -105.31 72.21
C THR A 227 -30.87 -105.14 72.55
N THR A 228 -31.72 -106.01 72.01
CA THR A 228 -33.15 -106.11 72.35
C THR A 228 -33.40 -107.49 72.96
N ILE A 229 -34.03 -107.51 74.13
CA ILE A 229 -34.48 -108.73 74.81
C ILE A 229 -36.01 -108.72 74.80
N THR A 230 -36.62 -109.83 74.37
CA THR A 230 -38.07 -110.02 74.41
C THR A 230 -38.38 -111.08 75.46
N ASP A 231 -39.01 -110.65 76.55
CA ASP A 231 -39.52 -111.51 77.62
C ASP A 231 -40.41 -112.59 77.01
N GLN A 232 -40.07 -113.86 77.26
CA GLN A 232 -40.94 -114.98 76.94
C GLN A 232 -41.44 -115.64 78.21
N ALA A 233 -42.73 -115.98 78.22
CA ALA A 233 -43.44 -116.54 79.37
C ALA A 233 -42.63 -117.68 80.03
N GLY A 234 -42.03 -117.37 81.18
CA GLY A 234 -41.09 -118.26 81.84
C GLY A 234 -41.68 -119.63 82.13
N THR A 235 -40.86 -120.65 81.94
CA THR A 235 -41.21 -122.05 82.20
C THR A 235 -41.72 -122.18 83.65
N PRO A 236 -42.81 -122.94 83.91
CA PRO A 236 -43.24 -123.21 85.28
C PRO A 236 -42.07 -123.76 86.09
N ALA A 237 -41.92 -123.29 87.33
CA ALA A 237 -40.87 -123.77 88.21
C ALA A 237 -40.94 -125.31 88.33
N THR A 238 -39.77 -125.96 88.33
CA THR A 238 -39.66 -127.41 88.31
C THR A 238 -40.41 -128.05 89.48
N THR A 239 -40.84 -129.31 89.30
CA THR A 239 -41.44 -130.06 90.41
C THR A 239 -40.42 -130.10 91.55
N PRO A 240 -40.73 -129.57 92.75
CA PRO A 240 -39.72 -129.42 93.78
C PRO A 240 -39.14 -130.78 94.18
N GLU A 241 -37.81 -130.89 94.16
CA GLU A 241 -37.11 -132.11 94.52
C GLU A 241 -36.76 -132.09 96.00
N PHE A 242 -36.91 -133.24 96.64
CA PHE A 242 -36.52 -133.41 98.04
C PHE A 242 -34.99 -133.42 98.16
N GLY A 243 -34.47 -132.49 98.95
CA GLY A 243 -33.06 -132.42 99.31
C GLY A 243 -32.66 -133.49 100.32
N ALA A 244 -31.45 -133.37 100.86
CA ALA A 244 -30.93 -134.36 101.79
C ALA A 244 -31.76 -134.42 103.09
N ASP A 245 -31.95 -135.65 103.58
CA ASP A 245 -32.17 -135.93 105.00
C ASP A 245 -30.84 -135.62 105.73
N VAL A 246 -30.83 -134.57 106.57
CA VAL A 246 -29.64 -134.18 107.33
C VAL A 246 -29.72 -134.60 108.80
N ASN A 247 -30.89 -135.02 109.27
CA ASN A 247 -31.14 -135.43 110.66
C ASN A 247 -31.05 -136.97 110.86
N GLY A 248 -31.24 -137.75 109.79
CA GLY A 248 -31.12 -139.20 109.74
C GLY A 248 -32.39 -139.99 110.09
N ASP A 249 -33.57 -139.36 110.13
CA ASP A 249 -34.85 -140.02 110.40
C ASP A 249 -35.45 -140.76 109.19
N GLY A 250 -34.79 -140.68 108.03
CA GLY A 250 -35.22 -141.26 106.76
C GLY A 250 -36.10 -140.33 105.93
N ARG A 251 -36.21 -139.04 106.30
CA ARG A 251 -37.08 -138.06 105.62
C ARG A 251 -36.27 -136.82 105.19
N PRO A 252 -36.57 -136.25 104.01
CA PRO A 252 -35.86 -135.08 103.51
C PRO A 252 -36.19 -133.81 104.31
N ASP A 253 -35.15 -133.08 104.71
CA ASP A 253 -35.27 -131.86 105.52
C ASP A 253 -35.37 -130.57 104.67
N THR A 254 -35.17 -130.66 103.35
CA THR A 254 -35.16 -129.50 102.45
C THR A 254 -35.85 -129.82 101.12
N LEU A 255 -36.27 -128.78 100.41
CA LEU A 255 -36.93 -128.84 99.12
C LEU A 255 -36.22 -127.88 98.16
N LEU A 256 -35.67 -128.39 97.07
CA LEU A 256 -34.98 -127.59 96.04
C LEU A 256 -35.88 -127.41 94.82
N GLN A 257 -35.99 -126.18 94.33
CA GLN A 257 -36.78 -125.84 93.14
C GLN A 257 -35.98 -124.91 92.23
N THR A 258 -36.01 -125.17 90.93
CA THR A 258 -35.42 -124.31 89.90
C THR A 258 -36.51 -123.65 89.07
N LYS A 259 -36.25 -122.43 88.61
CA LYS A 259 -37.11 -121.72 87.66
C LYS A 259 -36.24 -121.16 86.55
N GLU A 260 -36.58 -121.49 85.31
CA GLU A 260 -35.86 -121.02 84.13
C GLU A 260 -36.73 -120.08 83.30
N GLN A 261 -36.21 -118.89 83.03
CA GLN A 261 -36.73 -117.93 82.07
C GLN A 261 -35.78 -117.87 80.88
N THR A 262 -36.27 -118.19 79.69
CA THR A 262 -35.49 -118.20 78.45
C THR A 262 -36.04 -117.14 77.50
N ASP A 263 -35.44 -115.95 77.53
CA ASP A 263 -35.86 -114.80 76.74
C ASP A 263 -35.18 -114.80 75.38
N ALA A 264 -35.89 -114.33 74.35
CA ALA A 264 -35.32 -114.18 73.02
C ALA A 264 -34.45 -112.91 72.96
N VAL A 265 -33.20 -113.04 72.50
CA VAL A 265 -32.26 -111.92 72.36
C VAL A 265 -32.00 -111.65 70.89
N THR A 266 -31.94 -110.37 70.50
CA THR A 266 -31.37 -109.92 69.23
C THR A 266 -30.33 -108.84 69.50
N VAL A 267 -29.12 -109.02 68.93
CA VAL A 267 -28.00 -108.06 69.02
C VAL A 267 -27.68 -107.55 67.61
N ASN A 268 -27.83 -106.26 67.40
CA ASN A 268 -27.43 -105.55 66.19
C ASN A 268 -26.15 -104.78 66.47
N THR A 269 -25.10 -105.00 65.68
CA THR A 269 -23.82 -104.28 65.78
C THR A 269 -23.50 -103.66 64.42
N GLN A 270 -23.14 -102.37 64.41
CA GLN A 270 -22.66 -101.64 63.24
C GLN A 270 -21.28 -101.05 63.54
N SER A 271 -20.36 -101.13 62.58
CA SER A 271 -18.99 -100.67 62.73
C SER A 271 -18.44 -100.11 61.42
N GLN A 272 -17.55 -99.12 61.52
CA GLN A 272 -16.73 -98.63 60.42
C GLN A 272 -15.27 -98.75 60.84
N VAL A 273 -14.47 -99.46 60.05
CA VAL A 273 -13.06 -99.76 60.32
C VAL A 273 -12.23 -99.20 59.18
N TYR A 274 -11.28 -98.32 59.49
CA TYR A 274 -10.29 -97.83 58.54
C TYR A 274 -8.90 -98.37 58.87
N ASN A 275 -8.26 -99.00 57.89
CA ASN A 275 -6.88 -99.50 57.97
C ASN A 275 -6.13 -99.19 56.66
N GLU A 276 -4.85 -99.57 56.59
CA GLU A 276 -3.98 -99.32 55.43
C GLU A 276 -4.43 -100.00 54.12
N ASN A 277 -5.23 -101.08 54.20
CA ASN A 277 -5.64 -101.90 53.05
C ASN A 277 -7.06 -101.59 52.60
N ASN A 278 -7.98 -101.28 53.53
CA ASN A 278 -9.39 -101.02 53.24
C ASN A 278 -10.10 -100.13 54.27
N LEU A 279 -11.23 -99.57 53.81
CA LEU A 279 -12.33 -99.06 54.64
C LEU A 279 -13.45 -100.11 54.62
N THR A 280 -13.77 -100.66 55.79
CA THR A 280 -14.79 -101.70 55.96
C THR A 280 -15.97 -101.17 56.76
N PHE A 281 -17.17 -101.25 56.18
CA PHE A 281 -18.44 -101.04 56.88
C PHE A 281 -19.07 -102.40 57.15
N SER A 282 -19.40 -102.70 58.40
CA SER A 282 -20.03 -103.97 58.79
C SER A 282 -21.33 -103.72 59.55
N SER A 283 -22.35 -104.51 59.25
CA SER A 283 -23.57 -104.64 60.05
C SER A 283 -23.79 -106.12 60.36
N LYS A 284 -23.95 -106.46 61.63
CA LYS A 284 -24.08 -107.85 62.11
C LYS A 284 -25.31 -107.97 62.99
N VAL A 285 -26.16 -108.96 62.69
CA VAL A 285 -27.35 -109.33 63.48
C VAL A 285 -27.12 -110.72 64.05
N GLU A 286 -27.17 -110.82 65.37
CA GLU A 286 -27.11 -112.09 66.10
C GLU A 286 -28.43 -112.29 66.83
N LYS A 287 -28.96 -113.51 66.86
CA LYS A 287 -30.14 -113.85 67.66
C LYS A 287 -29.93 -115.18 68.35
N GLY A 288 -30.67 -115.35 69.44
CA GLY A 288 -30.69 -116.58 70.20
C GLY A 288 -31.45 -116.35 71.48
N THR A 289 -30.96 -116.93 72.56
CA THR A 289 -31.66 -116.89 73.85
C THR A 289 -30.72 -116.54 75.00
N THR A 290 -31.26 -115.84 75.99
CA THR A 290 -30.65 -115.72 77.31
C THR A 290 -31.49 -116.52 78.30
N THR A 291 -30.92 -117.56 78.88
CA THR A 291 -31.57 -118.38 79.90
C THR A 291 -31.08 -117.95 81.27
N THR A 292 -31.99 -117.38 82.06
CA THR A 292 -31.78 -117.06 83.47
C THR A 292 -32.38 -118.17 84.31
N THR A 293 -31.53 -118.88 85.06
CA THR A 293 -31.90 -119.97 85.96
C THR A 293 -31.81 -119.47 87.41
N ASP A 294 -32.95 -119.31 88.06
CA ASP A 294 -33.06 -119.03 89.49
C ASP A 294 -33.24 -120.33 90.28
N GLN A 295 -32.49 -120.51 91.35
CA GLN A 295 -32.64 -121.65 92.27
C GLN A 295 -33.16 -121.19 93.63
N TYR A 296 -34.04 -121.97 94.24
CA TYR A 296 -34.64 -121.71 95.55
C TYR A 296 -34.62 -122.97 96.41
N THR A 297 -34.30 -122.84 97.69
CA THR A 297 -34.43 -123.90 98.70
C THR A 297 -35.49 -123.52 99.74
N ALA A 298 -36.22 -124.49 100.26
CA ALA A 298 -37.14 -124.30 101.40
C ALA A 298 -36.92 -125.43 102.42
N ASP A 299 -36.87 -125.09 103.70
CA ASP A 299 -36.75 -126.08 104.77
C ASP A 299 -38.08 -126.84 104.96
N ILE A 300 -38.00 -128.11 105.32
CA ILE A 300 -39.15 -128.98 105.62
C ILE A 300 -39.14 -129.28 107.11
N SER A 301 -40.33 -129.38 107.72
CA SER A 301 -40.50 -129.87 109.07
C SER A 301 -41.71 -130.79 109.15
N TYR A 302 -41.66 -131.81 110.01
CA TYR A 302 -42.74 -132.78 110.14
C TYR A 302 -43.43 -132.66 111.50
N ASP A 303 -44.76 -132.71 111.52
CA ASP A 303 -45.51 -132.81 112.77
C ASP A 303 -45.46 -134.23 113.36
N ALA A 304 -46.01 -134.41 114.58
CA ALA A 304 -46.01 -135.70 115.28
C ALA A 304 -46.85 -136.80 114.58
N ASN A 305 -47.69 -136.44 113.61
CA ASN A 305 -48.43 -137.37 112.76
C ASN A 305 -47.70 -137.65 111.44
N GLY A 306 -46.55 -137.01 111.22
CA GLY A 306 -45.69 -137.17 110.05
C GLY A 306 -46.07 -136.31 108.86
N VAL A 307 -46.93 -135.29 109.02
CA VAL A 307 -47.33 -134.37 107.94
C VAL A 307 -46.26 -133.28 107.77
N ALA A 308 -45.82 -133.05 106.54
CA ALA A 308 -44.84 -132.03 106.20
C ALA A 308 -45.44 -130.61 106.19
N THR A 309 -44.76 -129.67 106.83
CA THR A 309 -44.89 -128.23 106.62
C THR A 309 -43.63 -127.69 105.95
N TYR A 310 -43.80 -126.74 105.04
CA TYR A 310 -42.73 -126.18 104.22
C TYR A 310 -42.48 -124.73 104.62
N GLY A 311 -41.21 -124.38 104.81
CA GLY A 311 -40.75 -123.01 105.06
C GLY A 311 -40.82 -122.13 103.81
N PRO A 312 -40.53 -120.83 103.94
CA PRO A 312 -40.47 -119.92 102.80
C PRO A 312 -39.27 -120.21 101.89
N ASN A 313 -39.49 -120.14 100.57
CA ASN A 313 -38.41 -120.26 99.58
C ASN A 313 -37.33 -119.18 99.79
N SER A 314 -36.09 -119.62 99.97
CA SER A 314 -34.89 -118.79 100.04
C SER A 314 -34.07 -118.97 98.76
N PRO A 315 -33.68 -117.88 98.06
CA PRO A 315 -32.91 -117.98 96.83
C PRO A 315 -31.49 -118.51 97.09
N LEU A 316 -31.05 -119.49 96.29
CA LEU A 316 -29.75 -120.16 96.39
C LEU A 316 -28.73 -119.59 95.39
N GLY A 317 -29.20 -119.03 94.27
CA GLY A 317 -28.37 -118.37 93.27
C GLY A 317 -29.11 -118.14 91.95
N GLN A 318 -28.59 -117.21 91.14
CA GLN A 318 -29.03 -116.95 89.76
C GLN A 318 -27.85 -117.19 88.81
N THR A 319 -28.09 -117.86 87.68
CA THR A 319 -27.12 -118.02 86.60
C THR A 319 -27.74 -117.59 85.28
N THR A 320 -27.04 -116.78 84.49
CA THR A 320 -27.50 -116.38 83.15
C THR A 320 -26.55 -116.96 82.10
N THR A 321 -27.10 -117.76 81.18
CA THR A 321 -26.37 -118.29 80.02
C THR A 321 -26.87 -117.60 78.76
N LEU A 322 -25.96 -117.04 77.97
CA LEU A 322 -26.27 -116.39 76.70
C LEU A 322 -25.82 -117.30 75.55
N ASP A 323 -26.76 -117.74 74.73
CA ASP A 323 -26.51 -118.47 73.50
C ASP A 323 -26.98 -117.63 72.31
N LEU A 324 -26.05 -117.24 71.44
CA LEU A 324 -26.29 -116.36 70.30
C LEU A 324 -25.73 -116.99 69.04
N GLU A 325 -26.60 -117.18 68.05
CA GLU A 325 -26.23 -117.55 66.71
C GLU A 325 -26.21 -116.31 65.79
N LYS A 326 -25.35 -116.34 64.78
CA LYS A 326 -25.20 -115.26 63.81
C LYS A 326 -26.25 -115.41 62.71
N VAL A 327 -27.16 -114.45 62.64
CA VAL A 327 -28.39 -114.50 61.82
C VAL A 327 -28.28 -113.68 60.55
N ALA A 328 -27.52 -112.58 60.56
CA ALA A 328 -27.14 -111.88 59.34
C ALA A 328 -25.80 -111.14 59.48
N GLU A 329 -25.10 -110.94 58.38
CA GLU A 329 -23.98 -110.00 58.29
C GLU A 329 -23.86 -109.39 56.90
N ASP A 330 -23.95 -108.07 56.84
CA ASP A 330 -23.63 -107.29 55.65
C ASP A 330 -22.23 -106.68 55.82
N THR A 331 -21.43 -106.72 54.76
CA THR A 331 -20.11 -106.07 54.76
C THR A 331 -19.83 -105.41 53.42
N ILE A 332 -19.46 -104.13 53.48
CA ILE A 332 -18.98 -103.34 52.34
C ILE A 332 -17.50 -103.03 52.60
N ILE A 333 -16.63 -103.54 51.73
CA ILE A 333 -15.18 -103.33 51.79
C ILE A 333 -14.79 -102.48 50.60
N VAL A 334 -14.29 -101.27 50.86
CA VAL A 334 -13.70 -100.36 49.86
C VAL A 334 -12.18 -100.46 50.00
N GLY A 335 -11.50 -100.85 48.93
CA GLY A 335 -10.08 -101.23 48.95
C GLY A 335 -9.88 -102.75 49.05
N LYS A 336 -8.64 -103.15 49.31
CA LYS A 336 -8.23 -104.56 49.27
C LYS A 336 -8.65 -105.28 50.55
N GLU A 337 -9.49 -106.30 50.42
CA GLU A 337 -9.87 -107.17 51.54
C GLU A 337 -8.67 -107.90 52.16
N THR A 338 -7.71 -108.33 51.33
CA THR A 338 -6.44 -108.92 51.76
C THR A 338 -5.29 -108.34 50.93
N ALA A 339 -4.06 -108.42 51.43
CA ALA A 339 -2.88 -107.88 50.74
C ALA A 339 -2.70 -108.39 49.29
N GLY A 340 -3.23 -109.58 48.97
CA GLY A 340 -3.23 -110.19 47.64
C GLY A 340 -4.49 -109.97 46.79
N SER A 341 -5.52 -109.26 47.29
CA SER A 341 -6.74 -109.03 46.51
C SER A 341 -6.53 -108.00 45.40
N GLU A 342 -7.14 -108.27 44.25
CA GLU A 342 -7.28 -107.33 43.14
C GLU A 342 -8.63 -106.57 43.17
N THR A 343 -9.57 -106.90 44.07
CA THR A 343 -10.88 -106.22 44.13
C THR A 343 -10.78 -104.86 44.84
N ALA A 344 -11.31 -103.81 44.21
CA ALA A 344 -11.38 -102.45 44.76
C ALA A 344 -12.68 -102.20 45.55
N LEU A 345 -13.74 -102.96 45.29
CA LEU A 345 -14.98 -102.95 46.07
C LEU A 345 -15.53 -104.37 46.16
N THR A 346 -15.88 -104.78 47.38
CA THR A 346 -16.57 -106.03 47.65
C THR A 346 -17.78 -105.76 48.54
N VAL A 347 -18.98 -106.12 48.06
CA VAL A 347 -20.22 -106.07 48.83
C VAL A 347 -20.72 -107.50 49.01
N ARG A 348 -20.84 -107.93 50.27
CA ARG A 348 -21.42 -109.22 50.64
C ARG A 348 -22.58 -109.02 51.60
N SER A 349 -23.57 -109.91 51.47
CA SER A 349 -24.57 -110.16 52.49
C SER A 349 -24.49 -111.63 52.88
N LYS A 350 -24.86 -111.92 54.12
CA LYS A 350 -24.92 -113.26 54.68
C LYS A 350 -26.22 -113.38 55.45
N ASP A 351 -27.01 -114.40 55.12
CA ASP A 351 -28.26 -114.70 55.80
C ASP A 351 -28.10 -115.83 56.83
N VAL A 352 -29.23 -116.30 57.35
CA VAL A 352 -29.34 -117.36 58.38
C VAL A 352 -28.81 -118.73 57.94
N THR A 353 -28.57 -118.96 56.64
CA THR A 353 -28.18 -120.27 56.10
C THR A 353 -26.66 -120.45 56.00
N GLY A 354 -25.88 -119.39 56.19
CA GLY A 354 -24.45 -119.49 56.45
C GLY A 354 -23.51 -119.29 55.26
N GLU A 355 -23.99 -119.31 54.02
CA GLU A 355 -23.18 -118.96 52.83
C GLU A 355 -23.10 -117.44 52.59
N PHE A 356 -22.03 -117.00 51.94
CA PHE A 356 -21.86 -115.61 51.51
C PHE A 356 -22.38 -115.47 50.07
N GLU A 357 -23.58 -114.91 49.91
CA GLU A 357 -24.07 -114.46 48.60
C GLU A 357 -23.23 -113.25 48.17
N THR A 358 -22.41 -113.45 47.13
CA THR A 358 -21.49 -112.42 46.61
C THR A 358 -22.24 -111.57 45.59
N VAL A 359 -22.92 -110.54 46.08
CA VAL A 359 -23.83 -109.73 45.26
C VAL A 359 -23.07 -108.81 44.29
N VAL A 360 -21.95 -108.20 44.72
CA VAL A 360 -21.09 -107.38 43.84
C VAL A 360 -19.61 -107.52 44.22
N THR A 361 -18.79 -107.90 43.26
CA THR A 361 -17.33 -107.66 43.26
C THR A 361 -16.96 -106.83 42.05
N SER A 362 -16.12 -105.81 42.25
CA SER A 362 -15.46 -105.11 41.14
C SER A 362 -13.95 -105.12 41.32
N LYS A 363 -13.23 -105.45 40.24
CA LYS A 363 -11.78 -105.28 40.17
C LYS A 363 -11.40 -103.80 40.22
N ASP A 364 -12.16 -102.96 39.53
CA ASP A 364 -11.92 -101.52 39.43
C ASP A 364 -13.12 -100.72 39.95
N VAL A 365 -12.86 -99.78 40.85
CA VAL A 365 -13.81 -98.71 41.22
C VAL A 365 -13.09 -97.39 41.02
N THR A 366 -13.26 -96.80 39.84
CA THR A 366 -12.55 -95.59 39.42
C THR A 366 -13.11 -94.33 40.09
N THR A 367 -12.43 -93.87 41.14
CA THR A 367 -12.51 -92.48 41.59
C THR A 367 -11.53 -91.62 40.78
N GLY A 368 -11.98 -91.17 39.60
CA GLY A 368 -11.18 -90.41 38.64
C GLY A 368 -10.55 -91.26 37.52
N ASN A 369 -10.34 -90.61 36.37
CA ASN A 369 -9.67 -91.08 35.15
C ASN A 369 -9.97 -92.52 34.68
N VAL A 370 -11.03 -92.65 33.86
CA VAL A 370 -11.31 -93.85 33.06
C VAL A 370 -10.21 -94.07 32.02
N SER A 371 -9.53 -95.23 32.08
CA SER A 371 -8.57 -95.67 31.05
C SER A 371 -9.16 -96.81 30.23
N ALA A 372 -9.90 -96.48 29.17
CA ALA A 372 -10.49 -97.43 28.23
C ALA A 372 -9.99 -97.17 26.80
N SER A 373 -9.82 -98.22 26.00
CA SER A 373 -9.37 -98.09 24.59
C SER A 373 -10.39 -97.38 23.68
N SER A 374 -11.64 -97.30 24.11
CA SER A 374 -12.71 -96.49 23.51
C SER A 374 -13.71 -96.11 24.61
N ILE A 375 -14.16 -94.87 24.64
CA ILE A 375 -15.26 -94.41 25.51
C ILE A 375 -16.40 -94.01 24.59
N THR A 376 -17.58 -94.59 24.75
CA THR A 376 -18.76 -94.26 23.94
C THR A 376 -19.75 -93.39 24.70
N LEU A 377 -20.19 -92.30 24.10
CA LEU A 377 -21.29 -91.44 24.55
C LEU A 377 -22.44 -91.56 23.55
N ASP A 378 -23.67 -91.82 24.02
CA ASP A 378 -24.87 -92.02 23.17
C ASP A 378 -24.68 -92.99 21.99
N GLY A 379 -23.86 -94.03 22.18
CA GLY A 379 -23.56 -95.04 21.17
C GLY A 379 -22.45 -94.68 20.17
N GLN A 380 -21.91 -93.46 20.23
CA GLN A 380 -20.82 -92.98 19.37
C GLN A 380 -19.50 -92.88 20.16
N ASP A 381 -18.38 -93.13 19.50
CA ASP A 381 -17.04 -92.95 20.10
C ASP A 381 -16.79 -91.48 20.47
N LEU A 382 -16.27 -91.24 21.68
CA LEU A 382 -16.08 -89.91 22.26
C LEU A 382 -15.03 -89.09 21.50
N ALA A 383 -13.97 -89.71 20.98
CA ALA A 383 -12.98 -88.99 20.17
C ALA A 383 -13.60 -88.50 18.85
N THR A 384 -14.48 -89.31 18.25
CA THR A 384 -15.28 -88.95 17.08
C THR A 384 -16.26 -87.82 17.39
N THR A 385 -16.93 -87.87 18.55
CA THR A 385 -17.84 -86.80 19.01
C THR A 385 -17.12 -85.48 19.24
N ILE A 386 -15.94 -85.50 19.87
CA ILE A 386 -15.08 -84.32 20.06
C ILE A 386 -14.63 -83.77 18.70
N ALA A 387 -14.08 -84.61 17.81
CA ALA A 387 -13.62 -84.18 16.49
C ALA A 387 -14.74 -83.55 15.64
N ASN A 388 -15.97 -84.07 15.72
CA ASN A 388 -17.13 -83.49 15.04
C ASN A 388 -17.57 -82.16 15.68
N GLY A 389 -17.52 -82.05 17.01
CA GLY A 389 -17.81 -80.80 17.74
C GLY A 389 -16.79 -79.70 17.45
N ASP A 390 -15.50 -80.04 17.42
CA ASP A 390 -14.41 -79.14 17.05
C ASP A 390 -14.54 -78.69 15.58
N ALA A 391 -14.82 -79.62 14.66
CA ALA A 391 -15.05 -79.30 13.25
C ALA A 391 -16.26 -78.37 13.04
N ALA A 392 -17.37 -78.60 13.76
CA ALA A 392 -18.55 -77.72 13.72
C ALA A 392 -18.25 -76.33 14.32
N THR A 393 -17.49 -76.28 15.41
CA THR A 393 -17.08 -75.03 16.07
C THR A 393 -16.15 -74.23 15.16
N LEU A 394 -15.16 -74.88 14.53
CA LEU A 394 -14.25 -74.25 13.57
C LEU A 394 -14.98 -73.77 12.31
N ALA A 395 -15.94 -74.54 11.79
CA ALA A 395 -16.78 -74.13 10.67
C ALA A 395 -17.63 -72.90 11.01
N SER A 396 -18.23 -72.86 12.21
CA SER A 396 -18.99 -71.71 12.72
C SER A 396 -18.11 -70.47 12.91
N ALA A 397 -16.91 -70.64 13.48
CA ALA A 397 -15.94 -69.57 13.63
C ALA A 397 -15.50 -69.02 12.26
N ASN A 398 -15.12 -69.88 11.32
CA ASN A 398 -14.75 -69.48 9.95
C ASN A 398 -15.89 -68.78 9.22
N ALA A 399 -17.14 -69.27 9.34
CA ALA A 399 -18.31 -68.61 8.74
C ALA A 399 -18.54 -67.22 9.35
N THR A 400 -18.39 -67.08 10.67
CA THR A 400 -18.48 -65.78 11.38
C THR A 400 -17.37 -64.83 10.89
N THR A 401 -16.11 -65.27 10.86
CA THR A 401 -14.98 -64.48 10.35
C THR A 401 -15.16 -64.08 8.89
N ALA A 402 -15.65 -64.98 8.04
CA ALA A 402 -15.92 -64.69 6.63
C ALA A 402 -17.05 -63.66 6.46
N SER A 403 -18.11 -63.77 7.26
CA SER A 403 -19.22 -62.80 7.29
C SER A 403 -18.74 -61.42 7.74
N THR A 404 -18.03 -61.32 8.88
CA THR A 404 -17.43 -60.06 9.35
C THR A 404 -16.48 -59.45 8.32
N ALA A 405 -15.66 -60.27 7.65
CA ALA A 405 -14.78 -59.79 6.59
C ALA A 405 -15.53 -59.34 5.33
N ALA A 406 -16.72 -59.88 5.03
CA ALA A 406 -17.58 -59.38 3.97
C ALA A 406 -18.17 -58.01 4.35
N THR A 407 -18.81 -57.91 5.52
CA THR A 407 -19.37 -56.66 6.05
C THR A 407 -18.34 -55.53 6.07
N LEU A 408 -17.13 -55.78 6.58
CA LEU A 408 -16.05 -54.78 6.60
C LEU A 408 -15.60 -54.33 5.21
N ARG A 409 -15.66 -55.19 4.18
CA ARG A 409 -15.37 -54.81 2.79
C ARG A 409 -16.49 -53.96 2.20
N ASP A 410 -17.74 -54.32 2.49
CA ASP A 410 -18.91 -53.58 2.01
C ASP A 410 -18.99 -52.18 2.67
N GLU A 411 -18.72 -52.09 3.97
CA GLU A 411 -18.59 -50.83 4.71
C GLU A 411 -17.43 -49.97 4.16
N ALA A 412 -16.26 -50.56 3.93
CA ALA A 412 -15.13 -49.83 3.34
C ALA A 412 -15.40 -49.35 1.90
N ALA A 413 -16.13 -50.13 1.10
CA ALA A 413 -16.55 -49.74 -0.25
C ALA A 413 -17.59 -48.61 -0.22
N ALA A 414 -18.58 -48.71 0.68
CA ALA A 414 -19.59 -47.67 0.88
C ALA A 414 -18.97 -46.34 1.37
N GLU A 415 -18.04 -46.42 2.33
CA GLU A 415 -17.33 -45.24 2.82
C GLU A 415 -16.41 -44.63 1.75
N SER A 416 -15.72 -45.46 0.96
CA SER A 416 -14.93 -44.97 -0.19
C SER A 416 -15.80 -44.25 -1.22
N ALA A 417 -16.99 -44.76 -1.53
CA ALA A 417 -17.94 -44.10 -2.42
C ALA A 417 -18.47 -42.78 -1.83
N ARG A 418 -18.76 -42.76 -0.52
CA ARG A 418 -19.21 -41.56 0.20
C ARG A 418 -18.15 -40.47 0.23
N VAL A 419 -16.90 -40.84 0.50
CA VAL A 419 -15.74 -39.93 0.49
C VAL A 419 -15.49 -39.39 -0.91
N ASN A 420 -15.47 -40.24 -1.94
CA ASN A 420 -15.31 -39.79 -3.32
C ASN A 420 -16.42 -38.81 -3.76
N THR A 421 -17.67 -39.07 -3.36
CA THR A 421 -18.80 -38.17 -3.62
C THR A 421 -18.60 -36.82 -2.93
N ALA A 422 -18.23 -36.83 -1.64
CA ALA A 422 -17.96 -35.60 -0.89
C ALA A 422 -16.79 -34.78 -1.44
N ILE A 423 -15.76 -35.44 -1.99
CA ILE A 423 -14.64 -34.76 -2.69
C ILE A 423 -15.17 -34.09 -3.97
N VAL A 424 -15.89 -34.82 -4.84
CA VAL A 424 -16.42 -34.28 -6.09
C VAL A 424 -17.39 -33.12 -5.85
N ASP A 425 -18.29 -33.25 -4.87
CA ASP A 425 -19.22 -32.18 -4.50
C ASP A 425 -18.49 -30.96 -3.91
N GLY A 426 -17.45 -31.19 -3.10
CA GLY A 426 -16.61 -30.15 -2.51
C GLY A 426 -15.78 -29.39 -3.55
N ASP A 427 -15.20 -30.11 -4.52
CA ASP A 427 -14.47 -29.54 -5.66
C ASP A 427 -15.41 -28.73 -6.56
N ALA A 428 -16.60 -29.26 -6.85
CA ALA A 428 -17.62 -28.57 -7.64
C ALA A 428 -18.12 -27.29 -6.95
N ALA A 429 -18.35 -27.33 -5.62
CA ALA A 429 -18.75 -26.16 -4.84
C ALA A 429 -17.63 -25.10 -4.77
N THR A 430 -16.38 -25.54 -4.58
CA THR A 430 -15.19 -24.67 -4.59
C THR A 430 -15.03 -23.98 -5.94
N LEU A 431 -15.13 -24.74 -7.05
CA LEU A 431 -15.05 -24.21 -8.41
C LEU A 431 -16.20 -23.24 -8.73
N ALA A 432 -17.42 -23.55 -8.29
CA ALA A 432 -18.58 -22.65 -8.45
C ALA A 432 -18.38 -21.34 -7.69
N SER A 433 -17.87 -21.39 -6.45
CA SER A 433 -17.56 -20.21 -5.63
C SER A 433 -16.43 -19.36 -6.24
N ALA A 434 -15.37 -20.00 -6.73
CA ALA A 434 -14.27 -19.34 -7.42
C ALA A 434 -14.77 -18.64 -8.70
N ASN A 435 -15.53 -19.35 -9.54
CA ASN A 435 -16.12 -18.77 -10.76
C ASN A 435 -17.08 -17.61 -10.47
N ALA A 436 -17.92 -17.72 -9.43
CA ALA A 436 -18.81 -16.64 -9.02
C ALA A 436 -18.04 -15.41 -8.54
N THR A 437 -16.95 -15.62 -7.79
CA THR A 437 -16.04 -14.55 -7.35
C THR A 437 -15.38 -13.88 -8.55
N THR A 438 -14.75 -14.66 -9.45
CA THR A 438 -14.13 -14.13 -10.68
C THR A 438 -15.13 -13.38 -11.56
N ALA A 439 -16.35 -13.90 -11.74
CA ALA A 439 -17.40 -13.24 -12.51
C ALA A 439 -17.82 -11.91 -11.86
N THR A 440 -17.96 -11.87 -10.53
CA THR A 440 -18.29 -10.65 -9.77
C THR A 440 -17.18 -9.61 -9.90
N THR A 441 -15.92 -9.97 -9.64
CA THR A 441 -14.77 -9.07 -9.82
C THR A 441 -14.68 -8.54 -11.25
N ALA A 442 -14.88 -9.40 -12.25
CA ALA A 442 -14.86 -8.99 -13.65
C ALA A 442 -16.07 -8.12 -14.05
N ALA A 443 -17.20 -8.20 -13.34
CA ALA A 443 -18.32 -7.28 -13.52
C ALA A 443 -18.01 -5.91 -12.90
N THR A 444 -17.48 -5.88 -11.68
CA THR A 444 -17.03 -4.65 -11.01
C THR A 444 -16.00 -3.89 -11.83
N LEU A 445 -14.93 -4.56 -12.28
CA LEU A 445 -13.88 -3.94 -13.11
C LEU A 445 -14.41 -3.36 -14.43
N ARG A 446 -15.41 -4.00 -15.07
CA ARG A 446 -16.07 -3.45 -16.27
C ARG A 446 -16.93 -2.22 -15.95
N SER A 447 -17.60 -2.22 -14.81
CA SER A 447 -18.38 -1.08 -14.33
C SER A 447 -17.47 0.12 -14.02
N GLU A 448 -16.37 -0.11 -13.29
CA GLU A 448 -15.36 0.89 -12.96
C GLU A 448 -14.69 1.45 -14.23
N ALA A 449 -14.27 0.59 -15.17
CA ALA A 449 -13.70 1.03 -16.44
C ALA A 449 -14.69 1.87 -17.28
N THR A 450 -15.98 1.54 -17.24
CA THR A 450 -17.03 2.31 -17.93
C THR A 450 -17.24 3.67 -17.26
N ALA A 451 -17.30 3.70 -15.93
CA ALA A 451 -17.43 4.93 -15.15
C ALA A 451 -16.24 5.86 -15.32
N GLU A 452 -15.01 5.34 -15.30
CA GLU A 452 -13.79 6.12 -15.50
C GLU A 452 -13.69 6.62 -16.95
N SER A 453 -14.06 5.81 -17.95
CA SER A 453 -14.15 6.26 -19.35
C SER A 453 -15.12 7.43 -19.51
N ALA A 454 -16.29 7.37 -18.84
CA ALA A 454 -17.24 8.48 -18.84
C ALA A 454 -16.67 9.72 -18.13
N ARG A 455 -16.02 9.54 -16.98
CA ARG A 455 -15.41 10.63 -16.20
C ARG A 455 -14.27 11.34 -16.96
N VAL A 456 -13.43 10.57 -17.65
CA VAL A 456 -12.35 11.10 -18.52
C VAL A 456 -12.94 11.84 -19.71
N ASN A 457 -13.96 11.29 -20.38
CA ASN A 457 -14.62 11.97 -21.49
C ASN A 457 -15.26 13.31 -21.07
N THR A 458 -15.92 13.36 -19.91
CA THR A 458 -16.44 14.61 -19.35
C THR A 458 -15.32 15.60 -19.06
N ALA A 459 -14.22 15.17 -18.41
CA ALA A 459 -13.08 16.03 -18.11
C ALA A 459 -12.39 16.59 -19.37
N ILE A 460 -12.34 15.82 -20.46
CA ILE A 460 -11.86 16.29 -21.78
C ILE A 460 -12.81 17.36 -22.33
N VAL A 461 -14.12 17.10 -22.37
CA VAL A 461 -15.11 18.06 -22.89
C VAL A 461 -15.15 19.36 -22.08
N ASP A 462 -15.08 19.27 -20.75
CA ASP A 462 -15.02 20.43 -19.86
C ASP A 462 -13.72 21.22 -20.06
N GLY A 463 -12.59 20.52 -20.21
CA GLY A 463 -11.28 21.10 -20.49
C GLY A 463 -11.24 21.83 -21.84
N ASP A 464 -11.68 21.17 -22.92
CA ASP A 464 -11.78 21.75 -24.26
C ASP A 464 -12.72 22.97 -24.27
N THR A 465 -13.85 22.89 -23.55
CA THR A 465 -14.80 24.01 -23.42
C THR A 465 -14.18 25.19 -22.69
N ALA A 466 -13.44 24.97 -21.60
CA ALA A 466 -12.74 26.00 -20.86
C ALA A 466 -11.59 26.62 -21.68
N THR A 467 -10.81 25.81 -22.39
CA THR A 467 -9.74 26.27 -23.28
C THR A 467 -10.29 27.10 -24.43
N LEU A 468 -11.37 26.66 -25.09
CA LEU A 468 -12.03 27.41 -26.16
C LEU A 468 -12.64 28.73 -25.64
N ALA A 469 -13.25 28.72 -24.45
CA ALA A 469 -13.77 29.94 -23.82
C ALA A 469 -12.64 30.95 -23.51
N SER A 470 -11.51 30.48 -22.99
CA SER A 470 -10.33 31.31 -22.73
C SER A 470 -9.72 31.87 -24.03
N ALA A 471 -9.54 31.03 -25.06
CA ALA A 471 -9.03 31.45 -26.36
C ALA A 471 -9.94 32.49 -27.03
N ASN A 472 -11.26 32.31 -26.96
CA ASN A 472 -12.24 33.28 -27.44
C ASN A 472 -12.20 34.59 -26.65
N ALA A 473 -12.07 34.54 -25.32
CA ALA A 473 -11.95 35.73 -24.48
C ALA A 473 -10.67 36.54 -24.78
N THR A 474 -9.52 35.87 -24.92
CA THR A 474 -8.26 36.50 -25.36
C THR A 474 -8.41 37.11 -26.74
N THR A 475 -8.95 36.36 -27.72
CA THR A 475 -9.19 36.85 -29.09
C THR A 475 -10.10 38.07 -29.11
N ALA A 476 -11.18 38.06 -28.33
CA ALA A 476 -12.10 39.19 -28.21
C ALA A 476 -11.42 40.42 -27.57
N THR A 477 -10.57 40.20 -26.56
CA THR A 477 -9.80 41.24 -25.87
C THR A 477 -8.78 41.88 -26.82
N THR A 478 -7.95 41.08 -27.48
CA THR A 478 -7.00 41.56 -28.50
C THR A 478 -7.71 42.32 -29.61
N ALA A 479 -8.84 41.81 -30.10
CA ALA A 479 -9.63 42.49 -31.13
C ALA A 479 -10.32 43.78 -30.63
N ALA A 480 -10.55 43.94 -29.33
CA ALA A 480 -11.02 45.20 -28.73
C ALA A 480 -9.86 46.21 -28.62
N THR A 481 -8.69 45.77 -28.13
CA THR A 481 -7.47 46.59 -28.06
C THR A 481 -7.07 47.13 -29.43
N LEU A 482 -6.95 46.27 -30.44
CA LEU A 482 -6.59 46.69 -31.81
C LEU A 482 -7.59 47.70 -32.42
N ARG A 483 -8.89 47.58 -32.12
CA ARG A 483 -9.89 48.58 -32.55
C ARG A 483 -9.74 49.91 -31.82
N SER A 484 -9.39 49.87 -30.53
CA SER A 484 -9.12 51.07 -29.73
C SER A 484 -7.86 51.79 -30.23
N GLU A 485 -6.77 51.06 -30.44
CA GLU A 485 -5.51 51.57 -31.00
C GLU A 485 -5.70 52.14 -32.40
N ALA A 486 -6.39 51.44 -33.30
CA ALA A 486 -6.71 51.94 -34.63
C ALA A 486 -7.57 53.22 -34.60
N THR A 487 -8.49 53.34 -33.64
CA THR A 487 -9.32 54.55 -33.46
C THR A 487 -8.48 55.72 -32.94
N ALA A 488 -7.60 55.47 -31.97
CA ALA A 488 -6.69 56.48 -31.44
C ALA A 488 -5.68 56.96 -32.49
N GLU A 489 -5.11 56.04 -33.27
CA GLU A 489 -4.18 56.35 -34.35
C GLU A 489 -4.86 57.11 -35.50
N PHE A 490 -6.08 56.73 -35.89
CA PHE A 490 -6.87 57.50 -36.87
C PHE A 490 -7.15 58.93 -36.39
N ALA A 491 -7.47 59.11 -35.10
CA ALA A 491 -7.63 60.44 -34.51
C ALA A 491 -6.32 61.25 -34.50
N ARG A 492 -5.20 60.61 -34.15
CA ARG A 492 -3.85 61.21 -34.15
C ARG A 492 -3.42 61.65 -35.55
N VAL A 493 -3.61 60.80 -36.55
CA VAL A 493 -3.29 61.09 -37.96
C VAL A 493 -4.16 62.23 -38.49
N ASN A 494 -5.47 62.22 -38.25
CA ASN A 494 -6.35 63.32 -38.66
C ASN A 494 -5.96 64.65 -38.00
N GLN A 495 -5.60 64.63 -36.71
CA GLN A 495 -5.11 65.83 -36.03
C GLN A 495 -3.79 66.32 -36.63
N ALA A 496 -2.84 65.42 -36.90
CA ALA A 496 -1.58 65.76 -37.54
C ALA A 496 -1.77 66.34 -38.95
N MET A 497 -2.70 65.81 -39.74
CA MET A 497 -3.10 66.37 -41.04
C MET A 497 -3.66 67.79 -40.89
N VAL A 498 -4.65 68.00 -40.01
CA VAL A 498 -5.25 69.34 -39.78
C VAL A 498 -4.21 70.34 -39.28
N SER A 499 -3.31 69.94 -38.38
CA SER A 499 -2.21 70.79 -37.92
C SER A 499 -1.18 71.09 -39.02
N GLY A 500 -0.87 70.11 -39.88
CA GLY A 500 0.01 70.28 -41.03
C GLY A 500 -0.57 71.20 -42.10
N ASP A 501 -1.85 71.05 -42.42
CA ASP A 501 -2.60 71.93 -43.33
C ASP A 501 -2.66 73.37 -42.79
N ALA A 502 -2.95 73.53 -41.49
CA ALA A 502 -2.97 74.84 -40.83
C ALA A 502 -1.59 75.51 -40.82
N ALA A 503 -0.51 74.76 -40.56
CA ALA A 503 0.86 75.25 -40.64
C ALA A 503 1.24 75.66 -42.06
N THR A 504 0.90 74.82 -43.06
CA THR A 504 1.15 75.08 -44.49
C THR A 504 0.39 76.32 -44.96
N LEU A 505 -0.89 76.46 -44.58
CA LEU A 505 -1.70 77.64 -44.89
C LEU A 505 -1.14 78.91 -44.23
N SER A 506 -0.69 78.83 -42.98
CA SER A 506 -0.04 79.94 -42.27
C SER A 506 1.26 80.38 -42.96
N SER A 507 2.10 79.43 -43.37
CA SER A 507 3.33 79.70 -44.13
C SER A 507 3.04 80.30 -45.51
N ALA A 508 2.06 79.74 -46.24
CA ALA A 508 1.65 80.24 -47.55
C ALA A 508 1.08 81.66 -47.46
N LYS A 509 0.26 81.93 -46.43
CA LYS A 509 -0.26 83.28 -46.16
C LYS A 509 0.87 84.25 -45.81
N THR A 510 1.80 83.85 -44.94
CA THR A 510 2.96 84.69 -44.57
C THR A 510 3.83 85.03 -45.80
N TYR A 511 4.04 84.05 -46.69
CA TYR A 511 4.76 84.25 -47.94
C TYR A 511 4.01 85.19 -48.91
N ALA A 512 2.70 85.02 -49.07
CA ALA A 512 1.86 85.88 -49.89
C ALA A 512 1.83 87.33 -49.35
N ASP A 513 1.53 87.51 -48.05
CA ASP A 513 1.49 88.82 -47.40
C ASP A 513 2.85 89.55 -47.52
N ALA A 514 3.98 88.82 -47.45
CA ALA A 514 5.32 89.36 -47.68
C ALA A 514 5.58 89.74 -49.15
N GLY A 515 5.13 88.91 -50.11
CA GLY A 515 5.21 89.19 -51.54
C GLY A 515 4.36 90.39 -51.97
N ASP A 516 3.15 90.51 -51.44
CA ASP A 516 2.25 91.65 -51.63
C ASP A 516 2.86 92.92 -51.04
N THR A 517 3.44 92.85 -49.84
CA THR A 517 4.18 93.96 -49.21
C THR A 517 5.35 94.42 -50.08
N ALA A 518 6.17 93.50 -50.58
CA ALA A 518 7.30 93.84 -51.46
C ALA A 518 6.85 94.43 -52.81
N THR A 519 5.75 93.91 -53.36
CA THR A 519 5.14 94.42 -54.60
C THR A 519 4.58 95.83 -54.40
N LEU A 520 3.89 96.09 -53.29
CA LEU A 520 3.38 97.41 -52.93
C LEU A 520 4.51 98.42 -52.69
N VAL A 521 5.60 98.03 -52.02
CA VAL A 521 6.80 98.88 -51.86
C VAL A 521 7.41 99.24 -53.21
N SER A 522 7.55 98.26 -54.11
CA SER A 522 8.10 98.47 -55.46
C SER A 522 7.19 99.36 -56.32
N ALA A 523 5.87 99.16 -56.26
CA ALA A 523 4.89 99.98 -56.96
C ALA A 523 4.86 101.43 -56.45
N ASN A 524 4.95 101.62 -55.13
CA ASN A 524 5.06 102.95 -54.52
C ASN A 524 6.39 103.62 -54.90
N ALA A 525 7.51 102.91 -54.88
CA ALA A 525 8.81 103.46 -55.30
C ALA A 525 8.77 103.92 -56.76
N TYR A 526 8.28 103.07 -57.68
CA TYR A 526 8.09 103.42 -59.08
C TYR A 526 7.16 104.65 -59.25
N THR A 527 6.01 104.65 -58.57
CA THR A 527 5.05 105.77 -58.64
C THR A 527 5.68 107.07 -58.13
N ASN A 528 6.43 107.02 -57.03
CA ASN A 528 7.15 108.18 -56.48
C ASN A 528 8.21 108.70 -57.46
N THR A 529 8.97 107.82 -58.12
CA THR A 529 9.92 108.21 -59.18
C THR A 529 9.21 108.87 -60.36
N GLN A 530 8.07 108.32 -60.81
CA GLN A 530 7.30 108.91 -61.92
C GLN A 530 6.71 110.28 -61.54
N VAL A 531 6.18 110.44 -60.32
CA VAL A 531 5.72 111.74 -59.80
C VAL A 531 6.87 112.74 -59.68
N ALA A 532 8.04 112.32 -59.19
CA ALA A 532 9.22 113.19 -59.12
C ALA A 532 9.69 113.65 -60.53
N ASN A 533 9.67 112.76 -61.52
CA ASN A 533 9.97 113.08 -62.91
C ASN A 533 8.97 114.09 -63.50
N VAL A 534 7.67 113.91 -63.23
CA VAL A 534 6.62 114.87 -63.63
C VAL A 534 6.82 116.23 -62.94
N ASN A 535 7.08 116.26 -61.63
CA ASN A 535 7.35 117.50 -60.90
C ASN A 535 8.60 118.22 -61.44
N SER A 536 9.66 117.50 -61.78
CA SER A 536 10.85 118.07 -62.44
C SER A 536 10.50 118.68 -63.80
N ARG A 537 9.70 117.99 -64.61
CA ARG A 537 9.21 118.50 -65.90
C ARG A 537 8.32 119.73 -65.74
N VAL A 538 7.42 119.75 -64.75
CA VAL A 538 6.56 120.91 -64.44
C VAL A 538 7.40 122.11 -64.01
N ASN A 539 8.39 121.92 -63.13
CA ASN A 539 9.31 122.99 -62.74
C ASN A 539 10.10 123.54 -63.95
N GLN A 540 10.59 122.68 -64.83
CA GLN A 540 11.23 123.09 -66.10
C GLN A 540 10.27 123.85 -67.03
N LEU A 541 8.99 123.48 -67.09
CA LEU A 541 7.99 124.22 -67.86
C LEU A 541 7.74 125.60 -67.24
N ASN A 542 7.55 125.70 -65.92
CA ASN A 542 7.34 126.97 -65.24
C ASN A 542 8.51 127.93 -65.49
N SER A 543 9.77 127.48 -65.28
CA SER A 543 10.93 128.33 -65.59
C SER A 543 11.03 128.75 -67.05
N ARG A 544 10.58 127.92 -68.01
CA ARG A 544 10.52 128.31 -69.43
C ARG A 544 9.38 129.25 -69.76
N VAL A 545 8.24 129.16 -69.07
CA VAL A 545 7.12 130.09 -69.22
C VAL A 545 7.52 131.46 -68.67
N ASP A 546 8.10 131.52 -67.46
CA ASP A 546 8.63 132.74 -66.85
C ASP A 546 9.68 133.44 -67.75
N ASP A 547 10.53 132.66 -68.44
CA ASP A 547 11.57 133.16 -69.33
C ASP A 547 10.99 133.71 -70.65
N VAL A 548 10.02 133.00 -71.24
CA VAL A 548 9.27 133.48 -72.41
C VAL A 548 8.46 134.74 -72.08
N GLU A 549 7.86 134.81 -70.89
CA GLU A 549 7.12 135.98 -70.41
C GLU A 549 8.05 137.20 -70.28
N LYS A 550 9.20 137.05 -69.59
CA LYS A 550 10.21 138.12 -69.48
C LYS A 550 10.77 138.55 -70.83
N THR A 551 11.15 137.60 -71.69
CA THR A 551 11.64 137.89 -73.05
C THR A 551 10.59 138.67 -73.86
N SER A 552 9.31 138.34 -73.70
CA SER A 552 8.20 139.05 -74.36
C SER A 552 8.01 140.46 -73.81
N TYR A 553 8.00 140.65 -72.48
CA TYR A 553 7.90 141.97 -71.85
C TYR A 553 9.08 142.86 -72.19
N ARG A 554 10.30 142.31 -72.26
CA ARG A 554 11.50 143.00 -72.77
C ARG A 554 11.36 143.42 -74.23
N GLY A 555 10.81 142.56 -75.08
CA GLY A 555 10.49 142.91 -76.48
C GLY A 555 9.51 144.08 -76.59
N ILE A 556 8.48 144.11 -75.74
CA ILE A 556 7.52 145.23 -75.67
C ILE A 556 8.19 146.50 -75.12
N ALA A 557 9.00 146.40 -74.06
CA ALA A 557 9.77 147.51 -73.53
C ALA A 557 10.74 148.09 -74.57
N ILE A 558 11.41 147.25 -75.36
CA ILE A 558 12.26 147.66 -76.50
C ILE A 558 11.42 148.41 -77.55
N ALA A 559 10.23 147.91 -77.89
CA ALA A 559 9.35 148.56 -78.86
C ALA A 559 8.89 149.95 -78.37
N LEU A 560 8.54 150.09 -77.09
CA LEU A 560 8.19 151.37 -76.45
C LEU A 560 9.38 152.33 -76.40
N ALA A 561 10.57 151.84 -76.03
CA ALA A 561 11.81 152.60 -76.03
C ALA A 561 12.14 153.12 -77.44
N ALA A 562 11.96 152.27 -78.46
CA ALA A 562 12.22 152.63 -79.85
C ALA A 562 11.19 153.61 -80.42
N GLN A 563 9.95 153.64 -79.91
CA GLN A 563 8.82 154.43 -80.44
C GLN A 563 8.79 155.92 -80.07
N GLN A 564 9.79 156.43 -79.35
CA GLN A 564 9.84 157.83 -78.92
C GLN A 564 9.69 158.84 -80.07
N GLN A 565 9.14 160.01 -79.74
CA GLN A 565 8.89 161.09 -80.68
C GLN A 565 10.19 161.55 -81.35
N ILE A 566 10.28 161.35 -82.66
CA ILE A 566 11.41 161.83 -83.47
C ILE A 566 11.39 163.37 -83.44
N PRO A 567 12.51 164.04 -83.13
CA PRO A 567 12.60 165.50 -83.19
C PRO A 567 12.20 166.05 -84.55
N ASN A 568 11.56 167.22 -84.59
CA ASN A 568 11.12 167.84 -85.84
C ASN A 568 12.34 168.25 -86.69
N ILE A 569 12.59 167.51 -87.77
CA ILE A 569 13.74 167.68 -88.66
C ILE A 569 13.31 168.20 -90.03
N GLY A 570 14.04 169.18 -90.55
CA GLY A 570 13.82 169.76 -91.88
C GLY A 570 14.40 168.91 -93.02
N ALA A 571 14.09 169.32 -94.26
CA ALA A 571 14.60 168.66 -95.47
C ALA A 571 16.13 168.58 -95.48
N GLY A 572 16.67 167.38 -95.75
CA GLY A 572 18.11 167.10 -95.75
C GLY A 572 18.77 166.96 -94.38
N GLN A 573 18.01 167.03 -93.28
CA GLN A 573 18.55 166.85 -91.92
C GLN A 573 18.50 165.40 -91.46
N PHE A 574 19.32 165.08 -90.47
CA PHE A 574 19.24 163.85 -89.68
C PHE A 574 19.14 164.20 -88.18
N ALA A 575 18.45 163.36 -87.42
CA ALA A 575 18.43 163.39 -85.97
C ALA A 575 18.83 162.02 -85.42
N VAL A 576 19.53 162.03 -84.29
CA VAL A 576 19.64 160.87 -83.40
C VAL A 576 18.57 161.04 -82.33
N PHE A 577 17.79 160.00 -82.08
CA PHE A 577 16.83 159.95 -80.97
C PHE A 577 17.17 158.79 -80.05
N GLY A 578 16.96 158.98 -78.75
CA GLY A 578 17.15 157.97 -77.73
C GLY A 578 15.87 157.85 -76.90
N GLY A 579 15.57 156.65 -76.44
CA GLY A 579 14.37 156.39 -75.66
C GLY A 579 14.59 155.34 -74.59
N VAL A 580 13.75 155.40 -73.56
CA VAL A 580 13.57 154.32 -72.60
C VAL A 580 12.12 153.86 -72.66
N GLY A 581 11.92 152.57 -72.42
CA GLY A 581 10.61 151.93 -72.37
C GLY A 581 10.56 151.01 -71.17
N HIS A 582 9.40 150.95 -70.53
CA HIS A 582 9.15 150.12 -69.37
C HIS A 582 7.81 149.42 -69.55
N TYR A 583 7.77 148.11 -69.30
CA TYR A 583 6.57 147.30 -69.43
C TYR A 583 6.63 146.11 -68.46
N GLU A 584 5.62 145.97 -67.60
CA GLU A 584 5.47 144.88 -66.61
C GLU A 584 6.77 144.53 -65.86
N GLY A 585 7.46 145.56 -65.34
CA GLY A 585 8.68 145.42 -64.55
C GLY A 585 9.98 145.35 -65.36
N GLU A 586 9.93 144.99 -66.64
CA GLU A 586 11.09 144.96 -67.53
C GLU A 586 11.34 146.33 -68.17
N SER A 587 12.62 146.67 -68.34
CA SER A 587 13.05 147.98 -68.86
C SER A 587 14.02 147.85 -70.03
N ALA A 588 13.89 148.72 -71.02
CA ALA A 588 14.74 148.74 -72.20
C ALA A 588 15.20 150.16 -72.56
N GLY A 589 16.39 150.26 -73.14
CA GLY A 589 16.87 151.46 -73.83
C GLY A 589 16.83 151.24 -75.34
N ALA A 590 16.63 152.31 -76.11
CA ALA A 590 16.76 152.29 -77.55
C ALA A 590 17.47 153.54 -78.07
N LEU A 591 18.23 153.35 -79.15
CA LEU A 591 18.92 154.39 -79.89
C LEU A 591 18.52 154.28 -81.35
N GLY A 592 18.16 155.40 -81.96
CA GLY A 592 17.70 155.45 -83.33
C GLY A 592 18.17 156.68 -84.08
N VAL A 593 18.10 156.57 -85.39
CA VAL A 593 18.42 157.62 -86.35
C VAL A 593 17.21 157.86 -87.23
N ALA A 594 16.92 159.12 -87.53
CA ALA A 594 15.89 159.52 -88.48
C ALA A 594 16.47 160.55 -89.45
N SER A 595 16.01 160.54 -90.69
CA SER A 595 16.37 161.55 -91.68
C SER A 595 15.21 161.85 -92.59
N VAL A 596 15.06 163.12 -92.97
CA VAL A 596 14.18 163.57 -94.06
C VAL A 596 15.07 163.84 -95.26
N PHE A 597 14.78 163.21 -96.39
CA PHE A 597 15.53 163.42 -97.62
C PHE A 597 15.39 164.87 -98.11
N ALA A 598 16.26 165.27 -99.04
CA ALA A 598 16.31 166.66 -99.53
C ALA A 598 15.02 167.13 -100.24
N ASP A 599 14.11 166.21 -100.60
CA ASP A 599 12.78 166.52 -101.14
C ASP A 599 11.80 167.08 -100.09
N GLY A 600 12.13 166.99 -98.79
CA GLY A 600 11.26 167.38 -97.69
C GLY A 600 10.00 166.53 -97.51
N ARG A 601 9.85 165.44 -98.28
CA ARG A 601 8.65 164.60 -98.35
C ARG A 601 8.89 163.19 -97.87
N THR A 602 10.04 162.63 -98.20
CA THR A 602 10.39 161.26 -97.83
C THR A 602 11.19 161.28 -96.53
N SER A 603 10.81 160.49 -95.53
CA SER A 603 11.59 160.30 -94.30
C SER A 603 11.81 158.83 -93.98
N VAL A 604 12.97 158.51 -93.41
CA VAL A 604 13.34 157.16 -92.97
C VAL A 604 13.77 157.24 -91.52
N SER A 605 13.42 156.23 -90.74
CA SER A 605 13.86 156.05 -89.36
C SER A 605 14.26 154.60 -89.11
N ALA A 606 15.29 154.40 -88.29
CA ALA A 606 15.71 153.11 -87.79
C ALA A 606 16.04 153.24 -86.30
N ALA A 607 15.71 152.25 -85.49
CA ALA A 607 16.11 152.19 -84.10
C ALA A 607 16.45 150.76 -83.69
N LEU A 608 17.45 150.65 -82.81
CA LEU A 608 17.86 149.41 -82.15
C LEU A 608 17.68 149.62 -80.65
N GLY A 609 17.10 148.64 -79.97
CA GLY A 609 16.93 148.65 -78.52
C GLY A 609 17.38 147.36 -77.88
N PHE A 610 17.69 147.49 -76.59
CA PHE A 610 18.31 146.48 -75.75
C PHE A 610 17.62 146.50 -74.39
N ALA A 611 17.36 145.31 -73.84
CA ALA A 611 16.84 145.11 -72.50
C ALA A 611 17.86 144.33 -71.65
N GLY A 612 17.60 144.21 -70.35
CA GLY A 612 18.35 143.26 -69.50
C GLY A 612 18.13 141.82 -69.99
N GLY A 613 19.11 140.94 -69.84
CA GLY A 613 19.01 139.53 -70.28
C GLY A 613 19.67 139.18 -71.62
N SER A 614 20.16 140.19 -72.36
CA SER A 614 20.76 140.10 -73.72
C SER A 614 19.76 140.15 -74.88
N GLU A 615 18.48 140.39 -74.60
CA GLU A 615 17.46 140.66 -75.60
C GLU A 615 17.75 141.97 -76.35
N VAL A 616 17.74 141.87 -77.68
CA VAL A 616 17.86 142.99 -78.61
C VAL A 616 16.73 142.94 -79.63
N GLY A 617 16.25 144.12 -80.03
CA GLY A 617 15.20 144.28 -81.03
C GLY A 617 15.41 145.56 -81.82
N GLY A 618 14.71 145.69 -82.94
CA GLY A 618 14.85 146.86 -83.78
C GLY A 618 13.63 147.13 -84.66
N ARG A 619 13.52 148.37 -85.12
CA ARG A 619 12.54 148.81 -86.11
C ARG A 619 13.20 149.60 -87.23
N VAL A 620 12.66 149.49 -88.43
CA VAL A 620 12.95 150.37 -89.56
C VAL A 620 11.61 150.80 -90.14
N GLY A 621 11.45 152.08 -90.45
CA GLY A 621 10.23 152.65 -91.02
C GLY A 621 10.54 153.74 -92.02
N VAL A 622 9.72 153.82 -93.06
CA VAL A 622 9.76 154.86 -94.10
C VAL A 622 8.39 155.51 -94.21
N SER A 623 8.38 156.83 -94.36
CA SER A 623 7.17 157.66 -94.47
C SER A 623 7.30 158.60 -95.67
N TYR A 624 6.17 158.97 -96.28
CA TYR A 624 6.13 159.93 -97.38
C TYR A 624 4.96 160.90 -97.23
N VAL A 625 5.21 162.20 -97.40
CA VAL A 625 4.20 163.27 -97.26
C VAL A 625 3.72 163.74 -98.65
N PHE A 626 2.39 163.73 -98.84
CA PHE A 626 1.74 164.19 -100.06
C PHE A 626 1.12 165.59 -99.89
N GLY A 627 1.54 166.54 -100.73
CA GLY A 627 0.98 167.90 -100.79
C GLY A 627 1.84 168.98 -100.12
N GLY A 628 1.66 170.23 -100.53
CA GLY A 628 2.35 171.37 -99.91
C GLY A 628 1.93 172.73 -100.46
N LYS A 629 1.97 173.73 -99.58
CA LYS A 629 2.18 175.16 -99.83
C LYS A 629 3.02 175.70 -98.67
#